data_AF-A0A1Q8QH46-F1
#
_entry.id   AF-A0A1Q8QH46-F1
#
_cell.length_a   1.000
_cell.length_b   1.000
_cell.length_c   1.000
_cell.angle_alpha   90.00
_cell.angle_beta   90.00
_cell.angle_gamma   90.00
#
_symmetry.space_group_name_H-M   'P 1'
#
loop_
_entity.id
_entity.type
_entity.pdbx_description
1 polymer ?
#
loop_
_entity_poly.entity_id
_entity_poly.type
_entity_poly.pdbx_seq_one_letter_code
_entity_poly.pdbx_strand_id
1 'polypeptide(L)'
;MDFLSYFMPGERRPAPGAADAATVAARERTADLLALSSARLDGLYALLGADDLRDAALLAGLLAEDLDALAEELGLAGEPSVREDRAGLGLLPDGDALSAFARRGESCLARLNQAFAAKKAGPWELSADRYESRALWRVRTALVCCVALLATSMLLGDTLAKKRREFAAMVALLHERTEAGQALSTLAALAHEAKTATGTPLFDITGENCTSCGCAGRDLRTVPEGDVCRRKWDSARERLGRAAGASPKTLARLARDPWGSPYLLNENEAESPDFPCLPDVVASAGQNGLLGDADDLVKDVPNAFCPDKR
;
A
#
# COMPACT_ATOMS: atom_id res chain seq x y z
N MET A 1 14.64 31.74 -19.49
CA MET A 1 15.56 31.34 -18.41
C MET A 1 16.01 29.91 -18.69
N ASP A 2 17.29 29.61 -18.57
CA ASP A 2 17.84 28.26 -18.78
C ASP A 2 17.45 27.36 -17.59
N PHE A 3 16.68 26.30 -17.82
CA PHE A 3 16.25 25.37 -16.79
C PHE A 3 17.43 24.73 -16.04
N LEU A 4 18.55 24.45 -16.73
CA LEU A 4 19.72 23.83 -16.11
C LEU A 4 20.41 24.75 -15.10
N SER A 5 20.26 26.06 -15.25
CA SER A 5 20.85 27.05 -14.33
C SER A 5 20.28 26.95 -12.91
N TYR A 6 19.03 26.48 -12.73
CA TYR A 6 18.46 26.25 -11.40
C TYR A 6 19.17 25.14 -10.62
N PHE A 7 19.78 24.19 -11.32
CA PHE A 7 20.49 23.05 -10.72
C PHE A 7 22.00 23.30 -10.59
N MET A 8 22.46 24.47 -11.03
CA MET A 8 23.86 24.87 -11.05
C MET A 8 24.05 26.23 -10.37
N PRO A 9 23.67 26.38 -9.08
CA PRO A 9 23.71 27.67 -8.40
C PRO A 9 25.14 28.23 -8.36
N GLY A 10 25.31 29.46 -8.88
CA GLY A 10 26.60 30.14 -8.95
C GLY A 10 27.49 29.74 -10.13
N GLU A 11 27.13 28.74 -10.93
CA GLU A 11 27.88 28.33 -12.13
C GLU A 11 27.17 28.84 -13.39
N ARG A 12 27.84 29.68 -14.19
CA ARG A 12 27.36 30.10 -15.51
C ARG A 12 27.74 29.06 -16.56
N ARG A 13 26.86 28.82 -17.53
CA ARG A 13 27.17 28.00 -18.71
C ARG A 13 28.38 28.62 -19.43
N PRO A 14 29.48 27.88 -19.65
CA PRO A 14 30.62 28.41 -20.35
C PRO A 14 30.28 28.67 -21.82
N ALA A 15 30.71 29.80 -22.35
CA ALA A 15 30.63 30.07 -23.78
C ALA A 15 31.76 29.31 -24.51
N PRO A 16 31.53 28.81 -25.74
CA PRO A 16 32.59 28.20 -26.54
C PRO A 16 33.75 29.18 -26.74
N GLY A 17 34.97 28.72 -26.48
CA GLY A 17 36.17 29.52 -26.72
C GLY A 17 36.61 29.45 -28.19
N ALA A 18 37.53 30.34 -28.60
CA ALA A 18 38.13 30.27 -29.93
C ALA A 18 38.84 28.93 -30.20
N ALA A 19 39.42 28.31 -29.15
CA ALA A 19 40.03 26.98 -29.23
C ALA A 19 39.03 25.86 -29.53
N ASP A 20 37.74 26.06 -29.23
CA ASP A 20 36.69 25.07 -29.46
C ASP A 20 36.12 25.14 -30.89
N ALA A 21 36.41 26.20 -31.65
CA ALA A 21 35.77 26.47 -32.94
C ALA A 21 35.96 25.34 -33.96
N ALA A 22 37.16 24.73 -34.01
CA ALA A 22 37.43 23.59 -34.89
C ALA A 22 36.59 22.36 -34.51
N THR A 23 36.46 22.08 -33.21
CA THR A 23 35.65 20.97 -32.69
C THR A 23 34.16 21.21 -32.93
N VAL A 24 33.67 22.44 -32.76
CA VAL A 24 32.29 22.82 -33.07
C VAL A 24 31.99 22.61 -34.55
N ALA A 25 32.84 23.12 -35.44
CA ALA A 25 32.67 22.97 -36.88
C ALA A 25 32.72 21.48 -37.31
N ALA A 26 33.61 20.68 -36.72
CA ALA A 26 33.65 19.23 -36.98
C ALA A 26 32.38 18.52 -36.51
N ARG A 27 31.84 18.88 -35.34
CA ARG A 27 30.57 18.34 -34.82
C ARG A 27 29.39 18.70 -35.72
N GLU A 28 29.31 19.95 -36.18
CA GLU A 28 28.25 20.42 -37.08
C GLU A 28 28.30 19.66 -38.41
N ARG A 29 29.46 19.60 -39.08
CA ARG A 29 29.61 18.81 -40.31
C ARG A 29 29.26 17.34 -40.14
N THR A 30 29.71 16.72 -39.04
CA THR A 30 29.40 15.32 -38.74
C THR A 30 27.89 15.11 -38.51
N ALA A 31 27.24 16.04 -37.81
CA ALA A 31 25.80 15.99 -37.57
C ALA A 31 25.00 16.17 -38.87
N ASP A 32 25.43 17.08 -39.75
CA ASP A 32 24.82 17.30 -41.06
C ASP A 32 24.94 16.06 -41.95
N LEU A 33 26.12 15.42 -41.99
CA LEU A 33 26.36 14.16 -42.71
C LEU A 33 25.52 13.01 -42.16
N LEU A 34 25.38 12.90 -40.83
CA LEU A 34 24.51 11.91 -40.19
C LEU A 34 23.05 12.11 -40.58
N ALA A 35 22.56 13.36 -40.53
CA ALA A 35 21.19 13.70 -40.90
C ALA A 35 20.92 13.43 -42.38
N LEU A 36 21.86 13.79 -43.25
CA LEU A 36 21.78 13.53 -44.69
C LEU A 36 21.78 12.02 -44.99
N SER A 37 22.69 11.26 -44.37
CA SER A 37 22.76 9.80 -44.51
C SER A 37 21.47 9.12 -44.04
N SER A 38 20.91 9.57 -42.91
CA SER A 38 19.62 9.07 -42.41
C SER A 38 18.49 9.33 -43.41
N ALA A 39 18.39 10.55 -43.93
CA ALA A 39 17.35 10.90 -44.90
C ALA A 39 17.50 10.11 -46.22
N ARG A 40 18.73 9.86 -46.68
CA ARG A 40 18.99 9.04 -47.88
C ARG A 40 18.68 7.57 -47.65
N LEU A 41 18.95 7.03 -46.45
CA LEU A 41 18.56 5.68 -46.08
C LEU A 41 17.03 5.51 -46.04
N ASP A 42 16.33 6.46 -45.44
CA ASP A 42 14.85 6.48 -45.42
C ASP A 42 14.29 6.57 -46.84
N GLY A 43 14.87 7.46 -47.68
CA GLY A 43 14.50 7.58 -49.09
C GLY A 43 14.77 6.31 -49.90
N LEU A 44 15.87 5.59 -49.59
CA LEU A 44 16.21 4.33 -50.26
C LEU A 44 15.17 3.26 -49.94
N TYR A 45 14.77 3.12 -48.67
CA TYR A 45 13.70 2.20 -48.29
C TYR A 45 12.37 2.57 -48.94
N ALA A 46 12.05 3.87 -49.07
CA ALA A 46 10.83 4.32 -49.74
C ALA A 46 10.82 3.96 -51.24
N LEU A 47 11.93 4.17 -51.96
CA LEU A 47 12.06 3.83 -53.38
C LEU A 47 12.01 2.32 -53.62
N LEU A 48 12.63 1.53 -52.74
CA LEU A 48 12.53 0.07 -52.78
C LEU A 48 11.09 -0.40 -52.56
N GLY A 49 10.34 0.23 -51.65
CA GLY A 49 8.92 -0.05 -51.43
C GLY A 49 8.03 0.33 -52.63
N ALA A 50 8.48 1.25 -53.48
CA ALA A 50 7.80 1.67 -54.70
C ALA A 50 8.25 0.91 -55.96
N ASP A 51 9.19 -0.04 -55.84
CA ASP A 51 9.83 -0.78 -56.94
C ASP A 51 10.57 0.12 -57.96
N ASP A 52 11.03 1.30 -57.54
CA ASP A 52 11.85 2.19 -58.37
C ASP A 52 13.35 1.87 -58.20
N LEU A 53 13.76 0.75 -58.80
CA LEU A 53 15.10 0.21 -58.63
C LEU A 53 16.20 1.11 -59.21
N ARG A 54 15.87 1.95 -60.21
CA ARG A 54 16.84 2.84 -60.85
C ARG A 54 17.22 3.97 -59.91
N ASP A 55 16.23 4.66 -59.36
CA ASP A 55 16.47 5.78 -58.46
C ASP A 55 16.98 5.27 -57.11
N ALA A 56 16.53 4.08 -56.66
CA ALA A 56 17.10 3.39 -55.52
C ALA A 56 18.60 3.10 -55.71
N ALA A 57 19.01 2.63 -56.89
CA ALA A 57 20.43 2.36 -57.19
C ALA A 57 21.29 3.63 -57.16
N LEU A 58 20.76 4.77 -57.61
CA LEU A 58 21.42 6.08 -57.53
C LEU A 58 21.55 6.54 -56.07
N LEU A 59 20.45 6.49 -55.32
CA LEU A 59 20.42 6.92 -53.93
C LEU A 59 21.31 6.04 -53.03
N ALA A 60 21.40 4.74 -53.33
CA ALA A 60 22.34 3.83 -52.68
C ALA A 60 23.81 4.21 -52.93
N GLY A 61 24.14 4.72 -54.12
CA GLY A 61 25.47 5.28 -54.43
C GLY A 61 25.77 6.50 -53.56
N LEU A 62 24.86 7.45 -53.52
CA LEU A 62 24.98 8.67 -52.71
C LEU A 62 25.06 8.39 -51.21
N LEU A 63 24.28 7.43 -50.71
CA LEU A 63 24.34 6.98 -49.33
C LEU A 63 25.71 6.36 -49.00
N ALA A 64 26.27 5.56 -49.90
CA ALA A 64 27.60 4.96 -49.70
C ALA A 64 28.69 6.04 -49.58
N GLU A 65 28.64 7.07 -50.41
CA GLU A 65 29.59 8.19 -50.36
C GLU A 65 29.50 8.98 -49.06
N ASP A 66 28.29 9.27 -48.56
CA ASP A 66 28.12 9.98 -47.30
C ASP A 66 28.59 9.16 -46.09
N LEU A 67 28.30 7.85 -46.08
CA LEU A 67 28.71 6.96 -44.98
C LEU A 67 30.23 6.84 -44.90
N ASP A 68 30.92 6.76 -46.03
CA ASP A 68 32.39 6.75 -46.07
C ASP A 68 32.98 8.10 -45.67
N ALA A 69 32.41 9.22 -46.16
CA ALA A 69 32.83 10.56 -45.74
C ALA A 69 32.63 10.79 -44.23
N LEU A 70 31.53 10.27 -43.68
CA LEU A 70 31.24 10.32 -42.26
C LEU A 70 32.23 9.46 -41.44
N ALA A 71 32.58 8.27 -41.93
CA ALA A 71 33.62 7.43 -41.31
C ALA A 71 34.98 8.13 -41.30
N GLU A 72 35.35 8.81 -42.39
CA GLU A 72 36.57 9.60 -42.51
C GLU A 72 36.60 10.78 -41.51
N GLU A 73 35.54 11.59 -41.43
CA GLU A 73 35.44 12.70 -40.46
C GLU A 73 35.50 12.21 -39.00
N LEU A 74 34.95 11.02 -38.74
CA LEU A 74 35.03 10.35 -37.44
C LEU A 74 36.42 9.75 -37.17
N GLY A 75 37.31 9.67 -38.16
CA GLY A 75 38.66 9.12 -38.03
C GLY A 75 38.68 7.59 -38.00
N LEU A 76 37.68 6.95 -38.60
CA LEU A 76 37.49 5.50 -38.64
C LEU A 76 38.05 4.93 -39.95
N ALA A 77 39.27 5.31 -40.32
CA ALA A 77 39.92 4.97 -41.59
C ALA A 77 40.20 3.47 -41.81
N GLY A 78 39.85 2.61 -40.86
CA GLY A 78 39.96 1.14 -40.97
C GLY A 78 38.61 0.42 -41.13
N GLU A 79 37.49 1.15 -41.21
CA GLU A 79 36.19 0.56 -41.48
C GLU A 79 36.08 0.12 -42.95
N PRO A 80 35.42 -1.01 -43.26
CA PRO A 80 35.17 -1.42 -44.64
C PRO A 80 34.42 -0.32 -45.41
N SER A 81 34.90 0.00 -46.62
CA SER A 81 34.28 1.04 -47.46
C SER A 81 32.90 0.58 -47.94
N VAL A 82 31.88 1.36 -47.57
CA VAL A 82 30.50 1.14 -48.04
C VAL A 82 30.41 1.44 -49.54
N ARG A 83 31.28 2.33 -50.06
CA ARG A 83 31.40 2.61 -51.50
C ARG A 83 31.90 1.39 -52.27
N GLU A 84 32.89 0.67 -51.76
CA GLU A 84 33.36 -0.58 -52.39
C GLU A 84 32.26 -1.65 -52.38
N ASP A 85 31.57 -1.81 -51.25
CA ASP A 85 30.40 -2.69 -51.12
C ASP A 85 29.31 -2.35 -52.14
N ARG A 86 29.02 -1.06 -52.35
CA ARG A 86 28.05 -0.59 -53.35
C ARG A 86 28.54 -0.84 -54.77
N ALA A 87 29.81 -0.59 -55.06
CA ALA A 87 30.40 -0.79 -56.39
C ALA A 87 30.37 -2.27 -56.81
N GLY A 88 30.55 -3.19 -55.86
CA GLY A 88 30.46 -4.64 -56.07
C GLY A 88 29.09 -5.14 -56.54
N LEU A 89 28.02 -4.36 -56.38
CA LEU A 89 26.67 -4.72 -56.83
C LEU A 89 26.43 -4.44 -58.33
N GLY A 90 27.36 -3.77 -59.01
CA GLY A 90 27.22 -3.37 -60.41
C GLY A 90 26.38 -2.10 -60.62
N LEU A 91 26.14 -1.75 -61.89
CA LEU A 91 25.47 -0.49 -62.28
C LEU A 91 23.96 -0.50 -61.94
N LEU A 92 23.29 -1.62 -62.19
CA LEU A 92 21.85 -1.80 -61.99
C LEU A 92 21.59 -3.09 -61.17
N PRO A 93 21.82 -3.04 -59.85
CA PRO A 93 21.53 -4.16 -58.96
C PRO A 93 20.02 -4.44 -58.90
N ASP A 94 19.68 -5.70 -58.62
CA ASP A 94 18.29 -6.09 -58.34
C ASP A 94 17.82 -5.58 -56.95
N GLY A 95 16.51 -5.66 -56.72
CA GLY A 95 15.89 -5.19 -55.48
C GLY A 95 16.38 -5.91 -54.22
N ASP A 96 16.74 -7.19 -54.33
CA ASP A 96 17.26 -7.98 -53.20
C ASP A 96 18.67 -7.52 -52.80
N ALA A 97 19.54 -7.28 -53.79
CA ALA A 97 20.88 -6.73 -53.59
C ALA A 97 20.83 -5.33 -52.97
N LEU A 98 19.93 -4.47 -53.44
CA LEU A 98 19.73 -3.12 -52.87
C LEU A 98 19.15 -3.17 -51.46
N SER A 99 18.21 -4.08 -51.19
CA SER A 99 17.65 -4.26 -49.83
C SER A 99 18.70 -4.80 -48.85
N ALA A 100 19.58 -5.70 -49.31
CA ALA A 100 20.72 -6.15 -48.53
C ALA A 100 21.71 -5.02 -48.25
N PHE A 101 21.97 -4.16 -49.25
CA PHE A 101 22.79 -2.96 -49.08
C PHE A 101 22.18 -1.97 -48.08
N ALA A 102 20.88 -1.67 -48.18
CA ALA A 102 20.19 -0.75 -47.28
C ALA A 102 20.32 -1.18 -45.80
N ARG A 103 20.14 -2.47 -45.50
CA ARG A 103 20.33 -3.02 -44.13
C ARG A 103 21.77 -2.91 -43.64
N ARG A 104 22.77 -3.07 -44.54
CA ARG A 104 24.18 -2.82 -44.20
C ARG A 104 24.43 -1.35 -43.95
N GLY A 105 23.86 -0.46 -44.77
CA GLY A 105 23.89 0.99 -44.60
C GLY A 105 23.30 1.43 -43.25
N GLU A 106 22.16 0.88 -42.85
CA GLU A 106 21.53 1.09 -41.54
C GLU A 106 22.45 0.67 -40.39
N SER A 107 23.02 -0.54 -40.49
CA SER A 107 23.96 -1.05 -39.49
C SER A 107 25.22 -0.18 -39.41
N CYS A 108 25.73 0.30 -40.54
CA CYS A 108 26.85 1.23 -40.60
C CYS A 108 26.49 2.58 -39.94
N LEU A 109 25.36 3.17 -40.31
CA LEU A 109 24.87 4.43 -39.75
C LEU A 109 24.69 4.34 -38.23
N ALA A 110 24.13 3.25 -37.71
CA ALA A 110 24.00 3.03 -36.27
C ALA A 110 25.36 3.01 -35.54
N ARG A 111 26.37 2.33 -36.11
CA ARG A 111 27.74 2.31 -35.58
C ARG A 111 28.39 3.69 -35.65
N LEU A 112 28.26 4.41 -36.77
CA LEU A 112 28.80 5.77 -36.92
C LEU A 112 28.13 6.75 -35.95
N ASN A 113 26.83 6.62 -35.71
CA ASN A 113 26.13 7.42 -34.70
C ASN A 113 26.65 7.13 -33.27
N GLN A 114 26.91 5.86 -32.94
CA GLN A 114 27.53 5.49 -31.68
C GLN A 114 28.96 6.05 -31.56
N ALA A 115 29.76 5.97 -32.62
CA ALA A 115 31.11 6.52 -32.67
C ALA A 115 31.12 8.05 -32.53
N PHE A 116 30.18 8.75 -33.17
CA PHE A 116 29.99 10.19 -33.00
C PHE A 116 29.64 10.54 -31.55
N ALA A 117 28.72 9.80 -30.92
CA ALA A 117 28.37 9.99 -29.51
C ALA A 117 29.58 9.77 -28.59
N ALA A 118 30.37 8.72 -28.83
CA ALA A 118 31.60 8.45 -28.08
C ALA A 118 32.65 9.56 -28.28
N LYS A 119 32.83 10.05 -29.51
CA LYS A 119 33.77 11.14 -29.82
C LYS A 119 33.35 12.44 -29.13
N LYS A 120 32.05 12.76 -29.13
CA LYS A 120 31.47 13.90 -28.37
C LYS A 120 31.69 13.78 -26.87
N ALA A 121 31.60 12.57 -26.31
CA ALA A 121 31.82 12.32 -24.88
C ALA A 121 33.31 12.29 -24.48
N GLY A 122 34.24 12.31 -25.44
CA GLY A 122 35.68 12.24 -25.20
C GLY A 122 36.44 13.34 -25.93
N PRO A 123 37.16 13.03 -27.04
CA PRO A 123 38.06 13.99 -27.69
C PRO A 123 37.40 15.29 -28.16
N TRP A 124 36.10 15.27 -28.43
CA TRP A 124 35.34 16.45 -28.85
C TRP A 124 34.58 17.10 -27.71
N GLU A 125 34.68 16.65 -26.46
CA GLU A 125 33.92 17.17 -25.32
C GLU A 125 34.18 18.67 -25.11
N LEU A 126 33.11 19.48 -25.16
CA LEU A 126 33.18 20.91 -24.90
C LEU A 126 32.96 21.20 -23.42
N SER A 127 33.45 22.35 -22.97
CA SER A 127 33.19 22.85 -21.61
C SER A 127 31.69 22.96 -21.31
N ALA A 128 30.88 23.29 -22.32
CA ALA A 128 29.42 23.34 -22.22
C ALA A 128 28.80 21.95 -22.00
N ASP A 129 29.34 20.90 -22.64
CA ASP A 129 28.83 19.53 -22.45
C ASP A 129 29.08 19.04 -21.02
N ARG A 130 30.24 19.36 -20.44
CA ARG A 130 30.55 19.07 -19.02
C ARG A 130 29.67 19.82 -18.04
N TYR A 131 29.19 21.01 -18.42
CA TYR A 131 28.23 21.76 -17.62
C TYR A 131 26.86 21.08 -17.68
N GLU A 132 26.39 20.75 -18.88
CA GLU A 132 25.10 20.08 -19.08
C GLU A 132 25.05 18.69 -18.42
N SER A 133 26.12 17.89 -18.55
CA SER A 133 26.19 16.56 -17.94
C SER A 133 26.12 16.63 -16.41
N ARG A 134 26.83 17.58 -15.79
CA ARG A 134 26.75 17.84 -14.34
C ARG A 134 25.38 18.34 -13.92
N ALA A 135 24.78 19.26 -14.68
CA ALA A 135 23.44 19.76 -14.40
C ALA A 135 22.40 18.63 -14.47
N LEU A 136 22.43 17.81 -15.52
CA LEU A 136 21.54 16.65 -15.67
C LEU A 136 21.74 15.61 -14.57
N TRP A 137 22.99 15.36 -14.16
CA TRP A 137 23.27 14.46 -13.04
C TRP A 137 22.64 14.99 -11.75
N ARG A 138 22.76 16.29 -11.46
CA ARG A 138 22.10 16.92 -10.29
C ARG A 138 20.58 16.86 -10.38
N VAL A 139 19.99 17.11 -11.54
CA VAL A 139 18.54 16.97 -11.78
C VAL A 139 18.08 15.55 -11.48
N ARG A 140 18.78 14.54 -12.01
CA ARG A 140 18.46 13.12 -11.80
C ARG A 140 18.57 12.74 -10.33
N THR A 141 19.63 13.16 -9.64
CA THR A 141 19.80 12.92 -8.21
C THR A 141 18.68 13.57 -7.40
N ALA A 142 18.34 14.83 -7.71
CA ALA A 142 17.24 15.53 -7.03
C ALA A 142 15.90 14.80 -7.23
N LEU A 143 15.61 14.34 -8.44
CA LEU A 143 14.40 13.57 -8.74
C LEU A 143 14.36 12.25 -7.94
N VAL A 144 15.47 11.50 -7.91
CA VAL A 144 15.58 10.26 -7.12
C VAL A 144 15.34 10.55 -5.64
N CYS A 145 15.91 11.63 -5.08
CA CYS A 145 15.66 12.04 -3.71
C CYS A 145 14.18 12.37 -3.46
N CYS A 146 13.52 13.12 -4.36
CA CYS A 146 12.10 13.43 -4.24
C CYS A 146 11.23 12.17 -4.26
N VAL A 147 11.49 11.23 -5.17
CA VAL A 147 10.76 9.96 -5.25
C VAL A 147 10.97 9.13 -3.97
N ALA A 148 12.20 9.04 -3.48
CA ALA A 148 12.51 8.32 -2.24
C ALA A 148 11.80 8.93 -1.03
N LEU A 149 11.77 10.26 -0.91
CA LEU A 149 11.05 10.96 0.16
C LEU A 149 9.55 10.73 0.08
N LEU A 150 8.95 10.79 -1.12
CA LEU A 150 7.53 10.51 -1.32
C LEU A 150 7.18 9.06 -0.94
N ALA A 151 7.94 8.08 -1.43
CA ALA A 151 7.75 6.68 -1.10
C ALA A 151 7.85 6.42 0.41
N THR A 152 8.85 7.01 1.07
CA THR A 152 9.03 6.91 2.52
C THR A 152 7.85 7.53 3.28
N SER A 153 7.35 8.68 2.82
CA SER A 153 6.20 9.35 3.43
C SER A 153 4.90 8.53 3.32
N MET A 154 4.69 7.84 2.20
CA MET A 154 3.54 6.96 1.99
C MET A 154 3.60 5.74 2.93
N LEU A 155 4.75 5.07 3.00
CA LEU A 155 4.95 3.93 3.90
C LEU A 155 4.78 4.31 5.38
N LEU A 156 5.28 5.48 5.78
CA LEU A 156 5.10 5.99 7.14
C LEU A 156 3.63 6.33 7.43
N GLY A 157 2.92 6.90 6.45
CA GLY A 157 1.48 7.19 6.56
C GLY A 157 0.66 5.93 6.82
N ASP A 158 0.88 4.87 6.07
CA ASP A 158 0.15 3.60 6.19
C ASP A 158 0.40 2.90 7.52
N THR A 159 1.66 2.87 7.97
CA THR A 159 2.03 2.27 9.26
C THR A 159 1.40 3.01 10.43
N LEU A 160 1.41 4.35 10.41
CA LEU A 160 0.75 5.18 11.42
C LEU A 160 -0.78 5.01 11.39
N ALA A 161 -1.39 4.95 10.21
CA ALA A 161 -2.82 4.72 10.07
C ALA A 161 -3.24 3.35 10.61
N LYS A 162 -2.45 2.30 10.35
CA LYS A 162 -2.67 0.96 10.91
C LYS A 162 -2.59 0.97 12.44
N LYS A 163 -1.56 1.59 13.00
CA LYS A 163 -1.40 1.69 14.46
C LYS A 163 -2.52 2.47 15.15
N ARG A 164 -3.02 3.54 14.52
CA ARG A 164 -4.19 4.28 15.02
C ARG A 164 -5.47 3.43 15.03
N ARG A 165 -5.71 2.61 14.00
CA ARG A 165 -6.85 1.69 13.95
C ARG A 165 -6.76 0.61 15.03
N GLU A 166 -5.58 -0.01 15.19
CA GLU A 166 -5.32 -1.01 16.24
C GLU A 166 -5.55 -0.41 17.64
N PHE A 167 -5.04 0.81 17.88
CA PHE A 167 -5.23 1.51 19.14
C PHE A 167 -6.69 1.87 19.40
N ALA A 168 -7.41 2.39 18.41
CA ALA A 168 -8.83 2.71 18.53
C ALA A 168 -9.67 1.47 18.86
N ALA A 169 -9.39 0.33 18.20
CA ALA A 169 -10.05 -0.94 18.49
C ALA A 169 -9.78 -1.41 19.93
N MET A 170 -8.53 -1.34 20.38
CA MET A 170 -8.17 -1.71 21.75
C MET A 170 -8.86 -0.82 22.79
N VAL A 171 -8.92 0.49 22.55
CA VAL A 171 -9.61 1.44 23.44
C VAL A 171 -11.11 1.16 23.50
N ALA A 172 -11.74 0.85 22.37
CA ALA A 172 -13.16 0.48 22.34
C ALA A 172 -13.43 -0.78 23.20
N LEU A 173 -12.60 -1.81 23.07
CA LEU A 173 -12.73 -3.04 23.88
C LEU A 173 -12.55 -2.79 25.38
N LEU A 174 -11.59 -1.94 25.76
CA LEU A 174 -11.40 -1.58 27.16
C LEU A 174 -12.60 -0.79 27.71
N HIS A 175 -13.21 0.07 26.89
CA HIS A 175 -14.39 0.81 27.27
C HIS A 175 -15.59 -0.12 27.50
N GLU A 176 -15.86 -1.02 26.55
CA GLU A 176 -16.91 -2.03 26.66
C GLU A 176 -16.71 -2.94 27.88
N ARG A 177 -15.48 -3.41 28.14
CA ARG A 177 -15.16 -4.23 29.32
C ARG A 177 -15.38 -3.46 30.63
N THR A 178 -15.07 -2.17 30.64
CA THR A 178 -15.30 -1.31 31.81
C THR A 178 -16.80 -1.11 32.06
N GLU A 179 -17.57 -0.85 31.00
CA GLU A 179 -19.03 -0.71 31.08
C GLU A 179 -19.70 -2.00 31.57
N ALA A 180 -19.29 -3.16 31.03
CA ALA A 180 -19.76 -4.46 31.48
C ALA A 180 -19.45 -4.69 32.98
N GLY A 181 -18.23 -4.37 33.43
CA GLY A 181 -17.86 -4.48 34.85
C GLY A 181 -18.67 -3.56 35.78
N GLN A 182 -19.00 -2.34 35.34
CA GLN A 182 -19.87 -1.43 36.08
C GLN A 182 -21.31 -1.94 36.15
N ALA A 183 -21.82 -2.48 35.05
CA ALA A 183 -23.15 -3.08 35.00
C ALA A 183 -23.25 -4.33 35.89
N LEU A 184 -22.23 -5.20 35.90
CA LEU A 184 -22.16 -6.33 36.83
C LEU A 184 -22.12 -5.88 38.29
N SER A 185 -21.39 -4.81 38.60
CA SER A 185 -21.39 -4.23 39.95
C SER A 185 -22.77 -3.68 40.35
N THR A 186 -23.47 -3.08 39.38
CA THR A 186 -24.85 -2.58 39.57
C THR A 186 -25.83 -3.74 39.75
N LEU A 187 -25.69 -4.82 38.99
CA LEU A 187 -26.50 -6.03 39.12
C LEU A 187 -26.28 -6.73 40.46
N ALA A 188 -25.03 -6.85 40.91
CA ALA A 188 -24.72 -7.42 42.21
C ALA A 188 -25.30 -6.59 43.35
N ALA A 189 -25.22 -5.26 43.27
CA ALA A 189 -25.85 -4.37 44.24
C ALA A 189 -27.38 -4.48 44.24
N LEU A 190 -27.99 -4.52 43.05
CA LEU A 190 -29.45 -4.70 42.88
C LEU A 190 -29.92 -6.03 43.47
N ALA A 191 -29.19 -7.11 43.20
CA ALA A 191 -29.50 -8.42 43.74
C ALA A 191 -29.38 -8.47 45.27
N HIS A 192 -28.34 -7.84 45.82
CA HIS A 192 -28.19 -7.71 47.27
C HIS A 192 -29.32 -6.87 47.92
N GLU A 193 -29.71 -5.76 47.30
CA GLU A 193 -30.83 -4.93 47.75
C GLU A 193 -32.15 -5.73 47.73
N ALA A 194 -32.38 -6.53 46.68
CA ALA A 194 -33.54 -7.42 46.62
C ALA A 194 -33.56 -8.41 47.80
N LYS A 195 -32.42 -9.06 48.11
CA LYS A 195 -32.31 -9.97 49.27
C LYS A 195 -32.64 -9.28 50.59
N THR A 196 -32.08 -8.10 50.81
CA THR A 196 -32.26 -7.36 52.07
C THR A 196 -33.69 -6.84 52.22
N ALA A 197 -34.34 -6.43 51.12
CA ALA A 197 -35.72 -5.96 51.12
C ALA A 197 -36.74 -7.08 51.38
N THR A 198 -36.53 -8.28 50.84
CA THR A 198 -37.48 -9.41 51.00
C THR A 198 -37.15 -10.31 52.19
N GLY A 199 -35.90 -10.33 52.63
CA GLY A 199 -35.42 -11.26 53.66
C GLY A 199 -35.35 -12.72 53.18
N THR A 200 -35.25 -12.96 51.87
CA THR A 200 -35.18 -14.29 51.25
C THR A 200 -34.00 -14.42 50.28
N PRO A 201 -33.50 -15.64 50.01
CA PRO A 201 -32.44 -15.88 49.03
C PRO A 201 -32.89 -15.57 47.59
N LEU A 202 -31.94 -15.44 46.65
CA LEU A 202 -32.28 -15.06 45.27
C LEU A 202 -33.16 -16.07 44.57
N PHE A 203 -32.98 -17.37 44.78
CA PHE A 203 -33.80 -18.37 44.09
C PHE A 203 -35.30 -18.23 44.41
N ASP A 204 -35.66 -17.78 45.62
CA ASP A 204 -37.05 -17.49 46.01
C ASP A 204 -37.57 -16.21 45.33
N ILE A 205 -36.70 -15.21 45.15
CA ILE A 205 -37.04 -13.94 44.50
C ILE A 205 -37.19 -14.12 42.98
N THR A 206 -36.21 -14.76 42.35
CA THR A 206 -36.18 -15.00 40.90
C THR A 206 -37.08 -16.16 40.51
N GLY A 207 -37.41 -17.07 41.43
CA GLY A 207 -38.18 -18.29 41.18
C GLY A 207 -37.45 -19.29 40.30
N GLU A 208 -36.13 -19.16 40.17
CA GLU A 208 -35.25 -20.01 39.37
C GLU A 208 -34.05 -20.40 40.26
N ASN A 209 -33.64 -21.65 40.20
CA ASN A 209 -32.42 -22.12 40.86
C ASN A 209 -31.17 -21.88 39.99
N CYS A 210 -31.35 -21.65 38.69
CA CYS A 210 -30.25 -21.34 37.80
C CYS A 210 -30.75 -20.58 36.57
N THR A 211 -30.69 -19.25 36.65
CA THR A 211 -31.06 -18.35 35.55
C THR A 211 -30.12 -18.51 34.35
N SER A 212 -28.84 -18.75 34.60
CA SER A 212 -27.81 -18.97 33.55
C SER A 212 -27.86 -20.38 32.93
N CYS A 213 -28.60 -21.32 33.51
CA CYS A 213 -28.71 -22.67 32.96
C CYS A 213 -29.44 -22.67 31.62
N GLY A 214 -28.82 -23.29 30.61
CA GLY A 214 -29.29 -23.28 29.22
C GLY A 214 -28.67 -22.17 28.35
N CYS A 215 -27.77 -21.36 28.91
CA CYS A 215 -26.99 -20.37 28.17
C CYS A 215 -25.67 -20.95 27.61
N ALA A 216 -25.18 -22.08 28.13
CA ALA A 216 -23.89 -22.66 27.73
C ALA A 216 -23.87 -23.20 26.29
N GLY A 217 -22.66 -23.22 25.69
CA GLY A 217 -22.37 -23.93 24.44
C GLY A 217 -22.77 -23.23 23.14
N ARG A 218 -23.07 -21.92 23.17
CA ARG A 218 -23.47 -21.13 22.00
C ARG A 218 -23.24 -19.64 22.20
N ASP A 219 -23.24 -18.90 21.08
CA ASP A 219 -23.07 -17.44 21.05
C ASP A 219 -24.31 -16.71 21.57
N LEU A 220 -24.18 -16.13 22.76
CA LEU A 220 -25.23 -15.43 23.49
C LEU A 220 -25.58 -14.06 22.91
N ARG A 221 -24.77 -13.49 22.02
CA ARG A 221 -25.04 -12.20 21.37
C ARG A 221 -26.19 -12.29 20.36
N THR A 222 -26.39 -13.50 19.81
CA THR A 222 -27.34 -13.76 18.73
C THR A 222 -28.62 -14.46 19.20
N VAL A 223 -28.80 -14.67 20.51
CA VAL A 223 -29.98 -15.39 21.03
C VAL A 223 -31.27 -14.59 20.81
N PRO A 224 -32.31 -15.21 20.21
CA PRO A 224 -33.58 -14.55 19.93
C PRO A 224 -34.38 -14.29 21.22
N GLU A 225 -35.41 -13.45 21.13
CA GLU A 225 -36.32 -13.11 22.25
C GLU A 225 -37.02 -14.33 22.87
N GLY A 226 -37.32 -15.34 22.06
CA GLY A 226 -37.92 -16.59 22.52
C GLY A 226 -36.92 -17.61 23.06
N ASP A 227 -35.64 -17.28 23.20
CA ASP A 227 -34.67 -18.22 23.71
C ASP A 227 -34.83 -18.44 25.23
N VAL A 228 -34.67 -19.69 25.70
CA VAL A 228 -34.78 -20.03 27.13
C VAL A 228 -33.83 -19.21 27.98
N CYS A 229 -32.57 -19.04 27.55
CA CYS A 229 -31.56 -18.27 28.27
C CYS A 229 -32.01 -16.81 28.45
N ARG A 230 -32.42 -16.17 27.35
CA ARG A 230 -32.85 -14.77 27.37
C ARG A 230 -34.13 -14.57 28.18
N ARG A 231 -35.13 -15.44 28.04
CA ARG A 231 -36.38 -15.34 28.81
C ARG A 231 -36.17 -15.51 30.31
N LYS A 232 -35.32 -16.46 30.72
CA LYS A 232 -34.98 -16.64 32.14
C LYS A 232 -34.32 -15.38 32.69
N TRP A 233 -33.34 -14.84 31.97
CA TRP A 233 -32.69 -13.59 32.33
C TRP A 233 -33.67 -12.42 32.44
N ASP A 234 -34.50 -12.21 31.43
CA ASP A 234 -35.48 -11.11 31.40
C ASP A 234 -36.45 -11.21 32.60
N SER A 235 -36.95 -12.41 32.91
CA SER A 235 -37.83 -12.68 34.06
C SER A 235 -37.12 -12.44 35.40
N ALA A 236 -35.88 -12.94 35.56
CA ALA A 236 -35.10 -12.75 36.79
C ALA A 236 -34.82 -11.26 37.03
N ARG A 237 -34.36 -10.54 36.00
CA ARG A 237 -34.09 -9.09 36.04
C ARG A 237 -35.34 -8.30 36.45
N GLU A 238 -36.50 -8.61 35.91
CA GLU A 238 -37.76 -7.94 36.30
C GLU A 238 -38.15 -8.21 37.76
N ARG A 239 -37.98 -9.45 38.24
CA ARG A 239 -38.29 -9.82 39.63
C ARG A 239 -37.33 -9.14 40.61
N LEU A 240 -36.03 -9.15 40.32
CA LEU A 240 -35.01 -8.41 41.07
C LEU A 240 -35.35 -6.92 41.13
N GLY A 241 -35.67 -6.34 39.97
CA GLY A 241 -36.04 -4.94 39.86
C GLY A 241 -37.28 -4.57 40.69
N ARG A 242 -38.31 -5.42 40.69
CA ARG A 242 -39.49 -5.22 41.53
C ARG A 242 -39.17 -5.33 43.02
N ALA A 243 -38.38 -6.32 43.42
CA ALA A 243 -38.01 -6.55 44.81
C ALA A 243 -37.15 -5.39 45.39
N ALA A 244 -36.21 -4.89 44.61
CA ALA A 244 -35.34 -3.77 44.99
C ALA A 244 -35.92 -2.37 44.68
N GLY A 245 -37.13 -2.28 44.11
CA GLY A 245 -37.72 -0.98 43.75
C GLY A 245 -36.97 -0.22 42.65
N ALA A 246 -36.25 -0.92 41.77
CA ALA A 246 -35.45 -0.30 40.72
C ALA A 246 -36.30 0.31 39.60
N SER A 247 -35.84 1.44 39.06
CA SER A 247 -36.53 2.11 37.96
C SER A 247 -36.50 1.28 36.67
N PRO A 248 -37.54 1.39 35.79
CA PRO A 248 -37.52 0.74 34.48
C PRO A 248 -36.31 1.12 33.62
N LYS A 249 -35.80 2.34 33.76
CA LYS A 249 -34.60 2.82 33.06
C LYS A 249 -33.33 2.08 33.50
N THR A 250 -33.22 1.78 34.80
CA THR A 250 -32.11 0.97 35.33
C THR A 250 -32.17 -0.45 34.75
N LEU A 251 -33.35 -1.08 34.78
CA LEU A 251 -33.52 -2.45 34.25
C LEU A 251 -33.29 -2.55 32.74
N ALA A 252 -33.69 -1.54 31.98
CA ALA A 252 -33.44 -1.48 30.54
C ALA A 252 -31.92 -1.47 30.21
N ARG A 253 -31.11 -0.78 31.02
CA ARG A 253 -29.64 -0.76 30.86
C ARG A 253 -28.97 -2.08 31.22
N LEU A 254 -29.64 -2.90 32.02
CA LEU A 254 -29.16 -4.22 32.45
C LEU A 254 -29.76 -5.36 31.60
N ALA A 255 -30.34 -5.04 30.43
CA ALA A 255 -30.90 -6.05 29.54
C ALA A 255 -29.83 -6.97 28.94
N ARG A 256 -28.75 -6.36 28.48
CA ARG A 256 -27.67 -7.00 27.74
C ARG A 256 -26.36 -6.31 28.09
N ASP A 257 -25.27 -7.04 27.96
CA ASP A 257 -23.93 -6.48 28.04
C ASP A 257 -23.59 -5.65 26.78
N PRO A 258 -22.47 -4.89 26.81
CA PRO A 258 -22.06 -4.05 25.68
C PRO A 258 -21.85 -4.80 24.36
N TRP A 259 -21.60 -6.11 24.42
CA TRP A 259 -21.44 -6.97 23.25
C TRP A 259 -22.74 -7.62 22.79
N GLY A 260 -23.84 -7.37 23.51
CA GLY A 260 -25.17 -7.79 23.15
C GLY A 260 -25.59 -9.12 23.76
N SER A 261 -24.83 -9.78 24.63
CA SER A 261 -25.28 -10.99 25.33
C SER A 261 -26.22 -10.64 26.49
N PRO A 262 -27.24 -11.45 26.83
CA PRO A 262 -27.88 -11.31 28.13
C PRO A 262 -26.85 -11.50 29.25
N TYR A 263 -27.02 -10.76 30.35
CA TYR A 263 -26.28 -11.08 31.57
C TYR A 263 -26.76 -12.41 32.15
N LEU A 264 -25.94 -12.98 33.01
CA LEU A 264 -26.13 -14.30 33.58
C LEU A 264 -26.22 -14.16 35.10
N LEU A 265 -27.05 -14.99 35.71
CA LEU A 265 -27.18 -15.10 37.15
C LEU A 265 -27.16 -16.58 37.54
N ASN A 266 -26.41 -16.89 38.59
CA ASN A 266 -26.37 -18.19 39.22
C ASN A 266 -26.74 -18.04 40.70
N GLU A 267 -27.96 -18.47 41.04
CA GLU A 267 -28.59 -18.36 42.35
C GLU A 267 -28.13 -19.48 43.30
N ASN A 268 -26.85 -19.51 43.63
CA ASN A 268 -26.24 -20.53 44.49
C ASN A 268 -26.60 -20.45 45.99
N GLU A 269 -27.01 -19.28 46.51
CA GLU A 269 -27.20 -19.08 47.94
C GLU A 269 -28.36 -19.93 48.47
N ALA A 270 -28.10 -20.70 49.52
CA ALA A 270 -29.05 -21.62 50.16
C ALA A 270 -29.63 -22.75 49.28
N GLU A 271 -29.04 -23.03 48.11
CA GLU A 271 -29.45 -24.18 47.29
C GLU A 271 -29.10 -25.52 47.92
N SER A 272 -27.97 -25.58 48.64
CA SER A 272 -27.51 -26.77 49.34
C SER A 272 -27.48 -26.55 50.85
N PRO A 273 -28.06 -27.46 51.65
CA PRO A 273 -27.99 -27.39 53.11
C PRO A 273 -26.55 -27.50 53.63
N ASP A 274 -25.64 -28.11 52.86
CA ASP A 274 -24.23 -28.25 53.24
C ASP A 274 -23.42 -26.96 52.99
N PHE A 275 -23.90 -26.08 52.10
CA PHE A 275 -23.23 -24.83 51.72
C PHE A 275 -24.22 -23.66 51.67
N PRO A 276 -24.86 -23.29 52.80
CA PRO A 276 -25.90 -22.26 52.82
C PRO A 276 -25.38 -20.86 52.41
N CYS A 277 -24.05 -20.68 52.42
CA CYS A 277 -23.38 -19.40 52.19
C CYS A 277 -22.54 -19.37 50.91
N LEU A 278 -22.81 -20.23 49.93
CA LEU A 278 -22.20 -20.12 48.62
C LEU A 278 -22.70 -18.82 47.97
N PRO A 279 -21.80 -17.91 47.52
CA PRO A 279 -22.23 -16.64 46.97
C PRO A 279 -22.97 -16.85 45.65
N ASP A 280 -24.05 -16.09 45.45
CA ASP A 280 -24.62 -15.94 44.11
C ASP A 280 -23.64 -15.20 43.22
N VAL A 281 -23.76 -15.43 41.92
CA VAL A 281 -22.83 -14.88 40.95
C VAL A 281 -23.60 -14.25 39.79
N VAL A 282 -23.24 -13.01 39.45
CA VAL A 282 -23.64 -12.40 38.18
C VAL A 282 -22.47 -12.40 37.21
N ALA A 283 -22.75 -12.67 35.94
CA ALA A 283 -21.72 -12.74 34.92
C ALA A 283 -22.14 -12.14 33.57
N SER A 284 -21.16 -11.78 32.76
CA SER A 284 -21.27 -11.50 31.32
C SER A 284 -20.41 -12.51 30.58
N ALA A 285 -20.91 -13.00 29.44
CA ALA A 285 -20.21 -13.96 28.59
C ALA A 285 -19.12 -13.30 27.71
N GLY A 286 -18.75 -12.06 28.02
CA GLY A 286 -17.68 -11.35 27.36
C GLY A 286 -17.97 -10.95 25.91
N GLN A 287 -16.90 -10.51 25.25
CA GLN A 287 -16.86 -10.07 23.86
C GLN A 287 -17.23 -11.17 22.87
N ASN A 288 -16.79 -12.41 23.13
CA ASN A 288 -17.04 -13.53 22.23
C ASN A 288 -18.46 -14.11 22.38
N GLY A 289 -19.17 -13.78 23.46
CA GLY A 289 -20.52 -14.25 23.76
C GLY A 289 -20.59 -15.72 24.17
N LEU A 290 -19.47 -16.35 24.54
CA LEU A 290 -19.39 -17.76 24.89
C LEU A 290 -19.12 -17.90 26.38
N LEU A 291 -20.12 -18.42 27.10
CA LEU A 291 -19.97 -18.72 28.52
C LEU A 291 -19.02 -19.89 28.75
N GLY A 292 -18.13 -19.75 29.73
CA GLY A 292 -17.25 -20.79 30.26
C GLY A 292 -15.79 -20.66 29.85
N ASP A 293 -15.35 -19.46 29.45
CA ASP A 293 -13.96 -19.22 29.04
C ASP A 293 -13.32 -17.99 29.71
N ALA A 294 -12.12 -17.61 29.25
CA ALA A 294 -11.33 -16.55 29.85
C ALA A 294 -11.86 -15.12 29.59
N ASP A 295 -12.86 -14.98 28.72
CA ASP A 295 -13.48 -13.69 28.39
C ASP A 295 -14.63 -13.35 29.34
N ASP A 296 -15.13 -14.34 30.09
CA ASP A 296 -16.19 -14.16 31.07
C ASP A 296 -15.80 -13.12 32.13
N LEU A 297 -16.74 -12.22 32.41
CA LEU A 297 -16.66 -11.28 33.51
C LEU A 297 -17.59 -11.76 34.61
N VAL A 298 -17.04 -12.01 35.80
CA VAL A 298 -17.76 -12.63 36.91
C VAL A 298 -17.70 -11.72 38.13
N LYS A 299 -18.83 -11.55 38.81
CA LYS A 299 -18.93 -10.76 40.04
C LYS A 299 -19.82 -11.47 41.06
N ASP A 300 -19.27 -11.67 42.25
CA ASP A 300 -20.02 -12.22 43.37
C ASP A 300 -21.06 -11.21 43.87
N VAL A 301 -22.25 -11.71 44.19
CA VAL A 301 -23.30 -10.98 44.90
C VAL A 301 -23.07 -11.16 46.39
N PRO A 302 -22.99 -10.07 47.18
CA PRO A 302 -22.88 -10.19 48.63
C PRO A 302 -24.06 -10.96 49.24
N ASN A 303 -23.76 -11.89 50.15
CA ASN A 303 -24.77 -12.59 50.94
C ASN A 303 -25.40 -11.64 51.94
N ALA A 304 -26.72 -11.71 52.11
CA ALA A 304 -27.43 -10.91 53.10
C ALA A 304 -27.61 -11.64 54.44
N PHE A 305 -27.51 -12.97 54.44
CA PHE A 305 -27.88 -13.81 55.59
C PHE A 305 -26.70 -14.51 56.25
N CYS A 306 -25.57 -14.56 55.56
CA CYS A 306 -24.37 -15.21 56.05
C CYS A 306 -23.51 -14.24 56.84
N PRO A 307 -22.91 -14.69 57.97
CA PRO A 307 -21.97 -13.87 58.71
C PRO A 307 -20.78 -13.50 57.81
N ASP A 308 -20.31 -12.26 57.93
CA ASP A 308 -19.15 -11.78 57.18
C ASP A 308 -17.97 -12.76 57.34
N LYS A 309 -17.35 -13.13 56.22
CA LYS A 309 -16.08 -13.85 56.23
C LYS A 309 -15.03 -12.92 56.87
N ARG A 310 -14.75 -13.13 58.15
CA ARG A 310 -13.61 -12.51 58.84
C ARG A 310 -12.29 -13.01 58.27
#